data_AF-A0A1F8SCD1-F1
#
_entry.id   AF-A0A1F8SCD1-F1
#
_cell.length_a   1.000
_cell.length_b   1.000
_cell.length_c   1.000
_cell.angle_alpha   90.00
_cell.angle_beta   90.00
_cell.angle_gamma   90.00
#
_symmetry.space_group_name_H-M   'P 1'
#
loop_
_entity.id
_entity.type
_entity.pdbx_description
1 polymer ?
#
loop_
_entity_poly.entity_id
_entity_poly.type
_entity_poly.pdbx_seq_one_letter_code
_entity_poly.pdbx_strand_id
1 'polypeptide(L)'
;MCLLFAIFVLLGPRAFIFFWWLLEPTRWGLTFQSAFVPVIGFLFLPWTTIMYVLVFPNGIEGLDWLWLAIGLAVDISSYGSSAYGNRGNSGNSDTWTTFDGV
;
A
#
# COMPACT_ATOMS: atom_id res chain seq x y z
N MET A 1 -10.12 -13.00 -6.34
CA MET A 1 -10.68 -11.83 -5.61
C MET A 1 -9.60 -10.89 -5.03
N CYS A 2 -8.34 -11.32 -5.01
CA CYS A 2 -7.21 -10.60 -4.42
C CYS A 2 -6.62 -9.47 -5.29
N LEU A 3 -6.61 -9.58 -6.62
CA LEU A 3 -5.93 -8.59 -7.48
C LEU A 3 -6.71 -7.27 -7.59
N LEU A 4 -8.03 -7.31 -7.77
CA LEU A 4 -8.87 -6.11 -7.79
C LEU A 4 -8.83 -5.37 -6.44
N PHE A 5 -8.89 -6.11 -5.33
CA PHE A 5 -8.78 -5.53 -3.99
C PHE A 5 -7.37 -4.98 -3.72
N ALA A 6 -6.31 -5.70 -4.08
CA ALA A 6 -4.94 -5.22 -3.97
C ALA A 6 -4.69 -3.99 -4.85
N ILE A 7 -5.25 -3.94 -6.07
CA ILE A 7 -5.19 -2.74 -6.92
C ILE A 7 -5.94 -1.59 -6.26
N PHE A 8 -7.12 -1.82 -5.68
CA PHE A 8 -7.85 -0.76 -4.99
C PHE A 8 -7.12 -0.24 -3.74
N VAL A 9 -6.46 -1.13 -2.99
CA VAL A 9 -5.71 -0.78 -1.77
C VAL A 9 -4.32 -0.23 -2.07
N LEU A 10 -3.69 -0.56 -3.21
CA LEU A 10 -2.36 -0.10 -3.58
C LEU A 10 -2.40 1.11 -4.53
N LEU A 11 -3.33 1.11 -5.49
CA LEU A 11 -3.53 2.19 -6.46
C LEU A 11 -4.51 3.25 -5.93
N GLY A 12 -5.50 2.86 -5.13
CA GLY A 12 -6.49 3.78 -4.56
C GLY A 12 -5.87 4.88 -3.70
N PRO A 13 -4.97 4.59 -2.74
CA PRO A 13 -4.31 5.62 -1.93
C PRO A 13 -3.50 6.60 -2.78
N ARG A 14 -2.80 6.09 -3.80
CA ARG A 14 -2.02 6.91 -4.73
C ARG A 14 -2.92 7.84 -5.54
N ALA A 15 -3.98 7.30 -6.15
CA ALA A 15 -4.96 8.09 -6.88
C ALA A 15 -5.62 9.14 -5.96
N PHE A 16 -5.98 8.74 -4.74
CA PHE A 16 -6.61 9.60 -3.75
C PHE A 16 -5.70 10.76 -3.32
N ILE A 17 -4.41 10.51 -3.07
CA ILE A 17 -3.44 11.58 -2.82
C ILE A 17 -3.39 12.56 -3.99
N PHE A 18 -3.31 12.05 -5.23
CA PHE A 18 -3.23 12.89 -6.42
C PHE A 18 -4.49 13.77 -6.59
N PHE A 19 -5.68 13.17 -6.45
CA PHE A 19 -6.95 13.91 -6.53
C PHE A 19 -7.12 14.90 -5.37
N TRP A 20 -6.80 14.51 -4.12
CA TRP A 20 -6.92 15.41 -2.97
C TRP A 20 -5.94 16.59 -3.08
N TRP A 21 -4.70 16.33 -3.46
CA TRP A 21 -3.72 17.39 -3.67
C TRP A 21 -4.21 18.43 -4.70
N LEU A 22 -4.90 17.99 -5.76
CA LEU A 22 -5.47 18.87 -6.78
C LEU A 22 -6.76 19.59 -6.31
N LEU A 23 -7.58 18.93 -5.51
CA LEU A 23 -8.85 19.48 -5.02
C LEU A 23 -8.64 20.50 -3.88
N GLU A 24 -7.65 20.30 -3.02
CA GLU A 24 -7.45 21.13 -1.83
C GLU A 24 -5.97 21.49 -1.58
N PRO A 25 -5.32 22.22 -2.49
CA PRO A 25 -3.89 22.55 -2.39
C PRO A 25 -3.56 23.36 -1.13
N THR A 26 -4.51 24.16 -0.63
CA THR A 26 -4.35 24.99 0.58
C THR A 26 -4.08 24.14 1.82
N ARG A 27 -4.80 23.02 1.98
CA ARG A 27 -4.61 22.12 3.12
C ARG A 27 -3.23 21.46 3.05
N TRP A 28 -2.82 21.02 1.87
CA TRP A 28 -1.50 20.42 1.66
C TRP A 28 -0.36 21.41 1.89
N GLY A 29 -0.53 22.69 1.54
CA GLY A 29 0.45 23.74 1.82
C GLY A 29 0.57 24.12 3.30
N LEU A 30 -0.51 23.98 4.08
CA LEU A 30 -0.45 24.13 5.54
C LEU A 30 0.23 22.91 6.20
N THR A 31 -0.01 21.72 5.64
CA THR A 31 0.49 20.44 6.18
C THR A 31 1.96 20.20 5.87
N PHE A 32 2.39 20.56 4.66
CA PHE A 32 3.74 20.35 4.18
C PHE A 32 4.31 21.68 3.69
N GLN A 33 5.36 22.13 4.36
CA GLN A 33 6.08 23.35 3.97
C GLN A 33 6.87 23.19 2.66
N SER A 34 7.01 21.95 2.17
CA SER A 34 7.72 21.62 0.95
C SER A 34 7.01 20.50 0.19
N ALA A 35 6.92 20.62 -1.14
CA ALA A 35 6.32 19.62 -2.02
C ALA A 35 7.12 18.30 -2.07
N PHE A 36 8.37 18.28 -1.62
CA PHE A 36 9.19 17.05 -1.62
C PHE A 36 8.70 16.01 -0.60
N VAL A 37 8.21 16.46 0.56
CA VAL A 37 7.73 15.57 1.63
C VAL A 37 6.54 14.72 1.17
N PRO A 38 5.45 15.29 0.59
CA PRO A 38 4.34 14.50 0.11
C PRO A 38 4.70 13.61 -1.09
N VAL A 39 5.69 14.00 -1.92
CA VAL A 39 6.18 13.16 -3.03
C VAL A 39 6.90 11.91 -2.52
N ILE A 40 7.72 12.04 -1.48
CA ILE A 40 8.38 10.89 -0.84
C ILE A 40 7.34 10.02 -0.14
N GLY A 41 6.40 10.64 0.59
CA GLY A 41 5.29 9.95 1.24
C GLY A 41 4.44 9.15 0.24
N PHE A 42 4.11 9.73 -0.90
CA PHE A 42 3.38 9.06 -1.98
C PHE A 42 4.06 7.79 -2.50
N LEU A 43 5.40 7.79 -2.60
CA LEU A 43 6.15 6.68 -3.16
C LEU A 43 6.35 5.54 -2.16
N PHE A 44 6.67 5.87 -0.91
CA PHE A 44 7.07 4.90 0.11
C PHE A 44 5.98 4.56 1.12
N LEU A 45 5.16 5.52 1.53
CA LEU A 45 4.16 5.38 2.60
C LEU A 45 2.84 6.09 2.24
N PRO A 46 2.13 5.62 1.20
CA PRO A 46 0.94 6.30 0.72
C PRO A 46 -0.19 6.34 1.78
N TRP A 47 -0.37 5.28 2.58
CA TRP A 47 -1.41 5.29 3.62
C TRP A 47 -1.07 6.23 4.77
N THR A 48 0.19 6.21 5.20
CA THR A 48 0.66 7.09 6.28
C THR A 48 0.51 8.56 5.88
N THR A 49 0.77 8.90 4.61
CA THR A 49 0.63 10.27 4.10
C THR A 49 -0.82 10.76 4.18
N ILE A 50 -1.79 9.91 3.83
CA ILE A 50 -3.22 10.25 3.94
C ILE A 50 -3.62 10.49 5.40
N MET A 51 -3.22 9.59 6.30
CA MET A 51 -3.51 9.72 7.73
C MET A 51 -2.88 10.97 8.32
N TYR A 52 -1.65 11.30 7.90
CA TYR A 52 -0.96 12.50 8.34
C TYR A 52 -1.68 13.79 7.91
N VAL A 53 -2.10 13.89 6.64
CA VAL A 53 -2.86 15.05 6.13
C VAL A 53 -4.24 15.19 6.80
N LEU A 54 -4.85 14.08 7.19
CA LEU A 54 -6.12 14.06 7.92
C LEU A 54 -6.01 14.64 9.33
N VAL A 55 -4.94 14.28 10.04
CA VAL A 55 -4.71 14.66 11.45
C VAL A 55 -4.14 16.07 11.59
N PHE A 56 -3.23 16.45 10.70
CA PHE A 56 -2.43 17.68 10.80
C PHE A 56 -3.21 18.98 11.14
N PRO A 57 -4.39 19.29 10.57
CA PRO A 57 -5.04 20.56 10.85
C PRO A 57 -5.42 20.79 12.33
N ASN A 58 -5.48 19.75 13.16
CA ASN A 58 -5.77 19.88 14.60
C ASN A 58 -4.56 19.54 15.51
N GLY A 59 -3.39 19.25 14.93
CA GLY A 59 -2.26 18.66 15.67
C GLY A 59 -2.43 17.16 15.89
N ILE A 60 -1.33 16.46 16.24
CA ILE A 60 -1.35 15.02 16.51
C ILE A 60 -1.59 14.82 18.00
N GLU A 61 -2.83 14.53 18.40
CA GLU A 61 -3.18 14.35 19.82
C GLU A 61 -3.85 13.00 20.10
N GLY A 62 -3.54 12.40 21.26
CA GLY A 62 -4.21 11.20 21.76
C GLY A 62 -4.22 10.00 20.78
N LEU A 63 -5.38 9.76 20.15
CA LEU A 63 -5.64 8.61 19.27
C LEU A 63 -5.06 8.76 17.86
N ASP A 64 -4.60 9.95 17.49
CA ASP A 64 -4.01 10.19 16.16
C ASP A 64 -2.74 9.39 15.93
N TRP A 65 -1.99 9.10 17.00
CA TRP A 65 -0.84 8.20 16.98
C TRP A 65 -1.22 6.77 16.59
N LEU A 66 -2.40 6.29 17.02
CA LEU A 66 -2.90 4.97 16.64
C LEU A 66 -3.22 4.94 15.14
N TRP A 67 -3.83 6.01 14.61
CA TRP A 67 -4.12 6.11 13.18
C TRP A 67 -2.86 6.13 12.31
N LEU A 68 -1.83 6.88 12.73
CA LEU A 68 -0.53 6.89 12.05
C LEU A 68 0.15 5.51 12.12
N ALA A 69 0.09 4.83 13.26
CA ALA A 69 0.66 3.49 13.43
C ALA A 69 -0.04 2.46 12.53
N ILE A 70 -1.37 2.55 12.37
CA ILE A 70 -2.12 1.69 11.44
C ILE A 70 -1.72 1.98 10.00
N GLY A 71 -1.65 3.25 9.59
CA GLY A 71 -1.20 3.62 8.24
C GLY A 71 0.18 3.05 7.91
N LEU A 72 1.13 3.18 8.86
CA LEU A 72 2.47 2.62 8.72
C LEU A 72 2.47 1.09 8.64
N ALA A 73 1.67 0.41 9.47
CA ALA A 73 1.55 -1.05 9.44
C ALA A 73 0.98 -1.54 8.10
N VAL A 74 -0.01 -0.83 7.53
CA VAL A 74 -0.58 -1.13 6.22
C VAL A 74 0.46 -0.97 5.12
N ASP A 75 1.24 0.12 5.15
CA ASP A 75 2.33 0.35 4.20
C ASP A 75 3.38 -0.80 4.27
N ILE A 76 3.81 -1.21 5.47
CA ILE A 76 4.75 -2.33 5.67
C ILE A 76 4.16 -3.67 5.19
N SER A 77 2.90 -3.95 5.50
CA SER A 77 2.23 -5.19 5.10
C SER A 77 2.15 -5.34 3.58
N SER A 78 2.06 -4.21 2.86
CA SER A 78 2.02 -4.17 1.40
C SER A 78 3.36 -4.60 0.78
N TYR A 79 4.49 -4.32 1.43
CA TYR A 79 5.81 -4.80 0.99
C TYR A 79 6.01 -6.30 1.25
N GLY A 80 5.45 -6.85 2.34
CA GLY A 80 5.58 -8.27 2.70
C GLY A 80 4.77 -9.25 1.84
N SER A 81 3.74 -8.77 1.13
CA SER A 81 2.83 -9.63 0.35
C SER A 81 3.46 -10.29 -0.89
N SER A 82 4.68 -9.92 -1.30
CA SER A 82 5.37 -10.53 -2.46
C SER A 82 6.07 -11.86 -2.17
N ALA A 83 6.12 -12.32 -0.91
CA ALA A 83 6.91 -13.50 -0.55
C ALA A 83 6.23 -14.86 -0.78
N TYR A 84 4.98 -14.92 -1.23
CA TYR A 84 4.19 -16.18 -1.32
C TYR A 84 4.07 -16.73 -2.76
N GLY A 85 5.13 -16.58 -3.57
CA GLY A 85 5.14 -16.92 -4.99
C GLY A 85 6.03 -18.08 -5.42
N ASN A 86 6.49 -18.97 -4.53
CA ASN A 86 7.34 -20.09 -4.97
C ASN A 86 7.12 -21.41 -4.20
N ARG A 87 5.87 -21.90 -4.22
CA ARG A 87 5.60 -23.31 -3.89
C ARG A 87 5.50 -24.12 -5.17
N GLY A 88 6.67 -24.58 -5.60
CA GLY A 88 6.89 -25.82 -6.31
C GLY A 88 5.98 -26.08 -7.50
N ASN A 89 6.51 -25.81 -8.69
CA ASN A 89 6.22 -26.64 -9.84
C ASN A 89 6.61 -28.09 -9.48
N SER A 90 5.70 -28.80 -8.82
CA SER A 90 5.78 -30.25 -8.64
C SER A 90 5.37 -30.82 -9.99
N GLY A 91 6.35 -30.94 -10.87
CA GLY A 91 6.18 -31.66 -12.12
C GLY A 91 5.68 -33.07 -11.80
N ASN A 92 4.41 -33.32 -12.07
CA ASN A 92 3.89 -34.67 -12.19
C ASN A 92 4.08 -35.10 -13.64
N SER A 93 5.32 -35.42 -13.99
CA SER A 93 5.72 -35.97 -15.30
C SER A 93 5.63 -37.50 -15.34
N ASP A 94 5.06 -38.13 -14.32
CA ASP A 94 5.21 -39.58 -14.10
C ASP A 94 4.07 -40.42 -14.71
N THR A 95 3.22 -39.86 -15.57
CA THR A 95 2.13 -40.61 -16.22
C THR A 95 2.54 -41.45 -17.43
N TRP A 96 3.80 -41.42 -17.86
CA TRP A 96 4.28 -42.16 -19.05
C TRP A 96 5.01 -43.47 -18.74
N THR A 97 5.36 -43.76 -17.48
CA THR A 97 6.08 -45.01 -17.13
C THR A 97 5.17 -46.22 -16.87
N THR A 98 3.84 -46.07 -17.00
CA THR A 98 2.86 -47.16 -16.75
C THR A 98 2.40 -47.88 -18.02
N PHE A 99 2.84 -47.46 -19.22
CA PHE A 99 2.44 -48.08 -20.49
C PHE A 99 3.49 -49.05 -21.10
N ASP A 100 4.63 -49.28 -20.43
CA ASP A 100 5.77 -50.01 -21.00
C ASP A 100 6.02 -51.41 -20.37
N GLY A 101 5.04 -52.00 -19.66
CA GLY A 101 5.23 -53.30 -19.03
C GLY A 101 3.96 -54.15 -18.93
N VAL A 102 3.90 -55.18 -19.80
CA VAL A 102 2.92 -56.30 -19.89
C VAL A 102 1.71 -56.06 -20.77
#